data_AF-A0A8S3K8D8-F1
#
_entry.id   AF-A0A8S3K8D8-F1
#
_cell.length_a   1.000
_cell.length_b   1.000
_cell.length_c   1.000
_cell.angle_alpha   90.00
_cell.angle_beta   90.00
_cell.angle_gamma   90.00
#
_symmetry.space_group_name_H-M   'P 1'
#
loop_
_entity.id
_entity.type
_entity.pdbx_description
1 polymer ?
#
loop_
_entity_poly.entity_id
_entity_poly.type
_entity_poly.pdbx_seq_one_letter_code
_entity_poly.pdbx_strand_id
1 'polypeptide(L)'
;YQDPSVFEHVDQQAIAVAESEQTSYTELVDQLTYGLLTDLEKSRAIFRWITVKDLNAIDFQNNLAADTPMGLLRGIKYGTETYHTLFMRLC
;
A
#
# COMPACT_ATOMS: atom_id res chain seq x y z
N TYR A 1 -23.77 12.10 -1.87
CA TYR A 1 -22.53 11.35 -2.15
C TYR A 1 -21.76 12.13 -3.20
N GLN A 2 -20.50 12.47 -2.96
CA GLN A 2 -19.63 13.03 -4.01
C GLN A 2 -19.30 11.92 -5.02
N ASP A 3 -19.08 12.30 -6.27
CA ASP A 3 -18.73 11.38 -7.34
C ASP A 3 -17.39 10.68 -7.04
N PRO A 4 -17.29 9.34 -7.09
CA PRO A 4 -16.02 8.61 -6.88
C PRO A 4 -14.89 9.05 -7.81
N SER A 5 -15.21 9.63 -8.97
CA SER A 5 -14.24 10.15 -9.94
C SER A 5 -13.33 11.23 -9.36
N VAL A 6 -13.70 11.92 -8.27
CA VAL A 6 -12.82 12.90 -7.60
C VAL A 6 -11.51 12.27 -7.10
N PHE A 7 -11.48 10.95 -6.91
CA PHE A 7 -10.31 10.22 -6.45
C PHE A 7 -9.56 9.48 -7.55
N GLU A 8 -9.96 9.63 -8.82
CA GLU A 8 -9.31 8.91 -9.93
C GLU A 8 -7.81 9.15 -9.98
N HIS A 9 -7.38 10.40 -9.75
CA HIS A 9 -5.96 10.76 -9.68
C HIS A 9 -5.23 10.03 -8.54
N VAL A 10 -5.85 9.98 -7.36
CA VAL A 10 -5.31 9.27 -6.18
C VAL A 10 -5.21 7.78 -6.44
N ASP A 11 -6.23 7.19 -7.05
CA ASP A 11 -6.28 5.77 -7.35
C ASP A 11 -5.23 5.39 -8.41
N GLN A 12 -5.02 6.23 -9.44
CA GLN A 12 -3.98 6.04 -10.45
C GLN A 12 -2.58 6.11 -9.84
N GLN A 13 -2.32 7.08 -8.95
CA GLN A 13 -1.05 7.19 -8.22
C GLN A 13 -0.79 5.92 -7.40
N ALA A 14 -1.77 5.45 -6.64
CA ALA A 14 -1.63 4.23 -5.84
C ALA A 14 -1.37 2.98 -6.68
N ILE A 15 -2.00 2.87 -7.86
CA ILE A 15 -1.75 1.77 -8.81
C ILE A 15 -0.32 1.84 -9.36
N ALA A 16 0.14 3.02 -9.78
CA ALA A 16 1.50 3.19 -10.29
C ALA A 16 2.56 2.84 -9.24
N VAL A 17 2.35 3.24 -7.98
CA VAL A 17 3.21 2.83 -6.85
C VAL A 17 3.08 1.32 -6.58
N ALA A 18 1.91 0.72 -6.79
CA ALA A 18 1.77 -0.73 -6.63
C ALA A 18 2.52 -1.54 -7.71
N GLU A 19 2.88 -0.96 -8.84
CA GLU A 19 3.68 -1.62 -9.88
C GLU A 19 5.19 -1.53 -9.62
N SER A 20 5.64 -0.61 -8.78
CA SER A 20 7.05 -0.50 -8.37
C SER A 20 7.36 -1.27 -7.08
N GLU A 21 8.64 -1.54 -6.86
CA GLU A 21 9.15 -2.13 -5.62
C GLU A 21 9.51 -1.02 -4.63
N GLN A 22 8.94 -1.06 -3.41
CA GLN A 22 9.31 -0.17 -2.32
C GLN A 22 10.17 -0.89 -1.31
N THR A 23 11.27 -0.25 -0.90
CA THR A 23 12.27 -0.85 -0.01
C THR A 23 11.99 -0.57 1.47
N SER A 24 11.26 0.51 1.78
CA SER A 24 10.93 0.91 3.15
C SER A 24 9.52 1.49 3.27
N TYR A 25 8.98 1.51 4.49
CA TYR A 25 7.69 2.16 4.77
C TYR A 25 7.72 3.66 4.46
N THR A 26 8.81 4.35 4.83
CA THR A 26 8.94 5.79 4.59
C THR A 26 8.88 6.11 3.10
N GLU A 27 9.59 5.34 2.28
CA GLU A 27 9.56 5.48 0.82
C GLU A 27 8.15 5.22 0.27
N LEU A 28 7.48 4.17 0.73
CA LEU A 28 6.12 3.84 0.30
C LEU A 28 5.13 4.95 0.67
N VAL A 29 5.15 5.42 1.90
CA VAL A 29 4.24 6.49 2.37
C VAL A 29 4.52 7.79 1.64
N ASP A 30 5.79 8.16 1.44
CA ASP A 30 6.17 9.35 0.69
C ASP A 30 5.64 9.30 -0.75
N GLN A 31 5.87 8.18 -1.47
CA GLN A 31 5.36 7.99 -2.82
C GLN A 31 3.83 7.98 -2.91
N LEU A 32 3.14 7.35 -1.95
CA LEU A 32 1.68 7.27 -1.93
C LEU A 32 1.02 8.60 -1.59
N THR A 33 1.64 9.41 -0.73
CA THR A 33 1.07 10.66 -0.22
C THR A 33 1.59 11.91 -0.89
N TYR A 34 2.56 11.76 -1.80
CA TYR A 34 3.13 12.86 -2.57
C TYR A 34 2.02 13.67 -3.26
N GLY A 35 2.02 14.98 -3.03
CA GLY A 35 1.05 15.92 -3.61
C GLY A 35 -0.37 15.86 -3.04
N LEU A 36 -0.69 14.92 -2.14
CA LEU A 36 -2.02 14.80 -1.54
C LEU A 36 -2.17 15.73 -0.32
N LEU A 37 -3.29 16.46 -0.26
CA LEU A 37 -3.47 17.51 0.73
C LEU A 37 -4.30 17.04 1.93
N THR A 38 -5.30 16.21 1.68
CA THR A 38 -6.25 15.80 2.72
C THR A 38 -5.94 14.41 3.26
N ASP A 39 -6.25 14.18 4.54
CA ASP A 39 -6.10 12.86 5.16
C ASP A 39 -6.99 11.80 4.49
N LEU A 40 -8.11 12.22 3.90
CA LEU A 40 -8.98 11.35 3.13
C LEU A 40 -8.30 10.83 1.85
N GLU A 41 -7.62 11.70 1.10
CA GLU A 41 -6.87 11.30 -0.09
C GLU A 41 -5.71 10.36 0.28
N LYS A 42 -4.96 10.68 1.33
CA LYS A 42 -3.84 9.83 1.82
C LYS A 42 -4.31 8.45 2.26
N SER A 43 -5.37 8.41 3.07
CA SER A 43 -6.01 7.17 3.52
C SER A 43 -6.50 6.33 2.34
N ARG A 44 -7.10 6.98 1.33
CA ARG A 44 -7.54 6.31 0.11
C ARG A 44 -6.37 5.76 -0.71
N ALA A 45 -5.29 6.51 -0.88
CA ALA A 45 -4.10 6.05 -1.61
C ALA A 45 -3.53 4.78 -0.98
N ILE A 46 -3.36 4.77 0.34
CA ILE A 46 -2.88 3.62 1.12
C ILE A 46 -3.83 2.43 0.95
N PHE A 47 -5.13 2.63 1.15
CA PHE A 47 -6.12 1.57 1.02
C PHE A 47 -6.14 0.99 -0.41
N ARG A 48 -6.07 1.87 -1.43
CA ARG A 48 -6.06 1.45 -2.83
C ARG A 48 -4.81 0.64 -3.15
N TRP A 49 -3.64 1.07 -2.70
CA TRP A 49 -2.39 0.32 -2.87
C TRP A 49 -2.48 -1.09 -2.28
N ILE A 50 -3.01 -1.23 -1.05
CA ILE A 50 -3.19 -2.55 -0.40
C ILE A 50 -4.13 -3.44 -1.22
N THR A 51 -5.26 -2.91 -1.69
CA THR A 51 -6.27 -3.71 -2.41
C THR A 51 -5.88 -4.09 -3.84
N VAL A 52 -4.95 -3.38 -4.45
CA VAL A 52 -4.45 -3.67 -5.81
C VAL A 52 -3.38 -4.79 -5.78
N LYS A 53 -2.67 -4.97 -4.66
CA LYS A 53 -1.65 -6.02 -4.54
C LYS A 53 -2.29 -7.41 -4.47
N ASP A 54 -2.11 -8.20 -5.52
CA ASP A 54 -2.46 -9.63 -5.51
C ASP A 54 -1.36 -10.45 -4.81
N LEU A 55 -1.61 -10.82 -3.56
CA LEU A 55 -0.70 -11.64 -2.77
C LEU A 55 -0.38 -12.99 -3.41
N ASN A 56 -1.29 -13.55 -4.22
CA ASN A 56 -1.05 -14.85 -4.86
C ASN A 56 -0.07 -14.73 -6.03
N ALA A 57 -0.08 -13.60 -6.73
CA ALA A 57 0.82 -13.32 -7.85
C ALA A 57 2.22 -12.87 -7.42
N ILE A 58 2.38 -12.37 -6.19
CA ILE A 58 3.68 -11.92 -5.68
C ILE A 58 4.55 -13.12 -5.28
N ASP A 59 5.74 -13.20 -5.87
CA ASP A 59 6.81 -14.11 -5.44
C ASP A 59 7.60 -13.46 -4.30
N PHE A 60 7.33 -13.93 -3.08
CA PHE A 60 7.99 -13.42 -1.88
C PHE A 60 9.35 -14.09 -1.71
N GLN A 61 10.42 -13.33 -1.93
CA GLN A 61 11.77 -13.82 -1.68
C GLN A 61 11.94 -14.28 -0.21
N ASN A 62 12.65 -15.39 -0.02
CA ASN A 62 12.82 -16.02 1.31
C ASN A 62 13.56 -15.14 2.33
N ASN A 63 14.34 -14.16 1.87
CA ASN A 63 15.15 -13.28 2.73
C ASN A 63 14.55 -11.88 2.93
N LEU A 64 13.23 -11.73 2.69
CA LEU A 64 12.55 -10.46 2.97
C LEU A 64 12.59 -10.15 4.46
N ALA A 65 13.11 -8.97 4.80
CA ALA A 65 13.03 -8.46 6.15
C ALA A 65 11.56 -8.26 6.53
N ALA A 66 11.16 -8.81 7.68
CA ALA A 66 9.80 -8.72 8.20
C ALA A 66 9.34 -7.26 8.36
N ASP A 67 10.30 -6.35 8.60
CA ASP A 67 10.04 -4.93 8.80
C ASP A 67 10.01 -4.10 7.51
N THR A 68 9.49 -4.69 6.43
CA THR A 68 9.28 -4.00 5.16
C THR A 68 7.83 -4.17 4.71
N PRO A 69 7.29 -3.27 3.86
CA PRO A 69 5.94 -3.44 3.32
C PRO A 69 5.72 -4.83 2.71
N MET A 70 6.72 -5.33 1.98
CA MET A 70 6.68 -6.67 1.37
C MET A 70 6.75 -7.80 2.41
N GLY A 71 7.50 -7.62 3.50
CA GLY A 71 7.53 -8.52 4.65
C GLY A 71 6.18 -8.64 5.36
N LEU A 72 5.46 -7.52 5.56
CA LEU A 72 4.10 -7.54 6.10
C LEU A 72 3.10 -8.18 5.13
N LEU A 73 3.16 -7.86 3.83
CA LEU A 73 2.31 -8.51 2.82
C LEU A 73 2.52 -10.03 2.78
N ARG A 74 3.77 -10.48 2.95
CA ARG A 74 4.12 -11.90 3.12
C ARG A 74 3.46 -12.47 4.37
N GLY A 75 3.56 -11.77 5.51
CA GLY A 75 2.93 -12.19 6.76
C GLY A 75 1.42 -12.34 6.62
N ILE A 76 0.76 -11.44 5.88
CA ILE A 76 -0.68 -11.52 5.59
C ILE A 76 -1.00 -12.76 4.74
N LYS A 77 -0.19 -13.04 3.70
CA LYS A 77 -0.35 -14.25 2.87
C LYS A 77 -0.28 -15.54 3.69
N TYR A 78 0.61 -15.60 4.68
CA TYR A 78 0.78 -16.78 5.54
C TYR A 78 -0.02 -16.73 6.86
N GLY A 79 -0.85 -15.69 7.06
CA GLY A 79 -1.74 -15.57 8.23
C GLY A 79 -1.05 -15.21 9.55
N THR A 80 0.18 -14.70 9.52
CA THR A 80 0.89 -14.23 10.72
C THR A 80 0.66 -12.74 10.99
N GLU A 81 0.15 -12.01 10.01
CA GLU A 81 -0.12 -10.57 10.07
C GLU A 81 -1.50 -10.26 9.49
N THR A 82 -1.99 -9.03 9.69
CA THR A 82 -3.30 -8.60 9.20
C THR A 82 -3.20 -7.36 8.32
N TYR A 83 -4.14 -7.20 7.39
CA TYR A 83 -4.29 -5.96 6.62
C TYR A 83 -4.50 -4.74 7.53
N HIS A 84 -5.11 -4.93 8.71
CA HIS A 84 -5.27 -3.87 9.71
C HIS A 84 -3.91 -3.40 10.25
N THR A 85 -3.01 -4.33 10.61
CA THR A 85 -1.64 -4.01 11.05
C THR A 85 -0.88 -3.23 9.97
N LEU A 86 -0.96 -3.68 8.71
CA LEU A 86 -0.30 -3.02 7.60
C LEU A 86 -0.84 -1.61 7.38
N PHE A 87 -2.17 -1.46 7.34
CA PHE A 87 -2.80 -0.16 7.16
C PHE A 87 -2.45 0.81 8.29
N MET A 88 -2.55 0.38 9.54
CA MET A 88 -2.18 1.19 10.71
C MET A 88 -0.72 1.65 10.68
N ARG A 89 0.17 0.86 10.08
CA ARG A 89 1.60 1.20 9.99
C ARG A 89 1.93 2.21 8.88
N LEU A 90 1.04 2.35 7.90
CA LEU A 90 1.19 3.26 6.77
C LEU A 90 0.50 4.62 7.00
N CYS A 91 -0.41 4.70 7.97
CA CYS A 91 -1.06 5.93 8.42
C CYS A 91 -0.22 6.66 9.47
#